data_AF-A0AB39TAT0-F1
#
_entry.id   AF-A0AB39TAT0-F1
#
_cell.length_a   1.000
_cell.length_b   1.000
_cell.length_c   1.000
_cell.angle_alpha   90.00
_cell.angle_beta   90.00
_cell.angle_gamma   90.00
#
_symmetry.space_group_name_H-M   'P 1'
#
loop_
_entity.id
_entity.type
_entity.pdbx_description
1 polymer ?
#
loop_
_entity_poly.entity_id
_entity_poly.type
_entity_poly.pdbx_seq_one_letter_code
_entity_poly.pdbx_strand_id
1 'polypeptide(L)'
;METRTWTGLLAATAVLLTGATLAPAAGAADTPTAPRAAYTRTQLFFGTERPDGGPAVTEQEFQDFVDTEVTPRFPDGLTIEQARGQYRDRHGVIERERSYLVTLLYPAGTAKQAGAAVEDIRRGYDRRFQQESVGRVDEQVRASF
;
A
#
# COMPACT_ATOMS: atom_id res chain seq x y z
N MET A 1 36.89 -71.07 -20.37
CA MET A 1 36.43 -71.32 -21.74
C MET A 1 35.03 -71.88 -21.65
N GLU A 2 34.03 -71.19 -22.19
CA GLU A 2 33.03 -71.76 -23.08
C GLU A 2 31.98 -70.69 -23.44
N THR A 3 31.96 -70.37 -24.72
CA THR A 3 31.00 -69.52 -25.40
C THR A 3 29.73 -70.30 -25.69
N ARG A 4 28.55 -69.67 -25.56
CA ARG A 4 27.42 -70.08 -26.40
C ARG A 4 26.45 -68.93 -26.63
N THR A 5 26.64 -68.27 -27.77
CA THR A 5 25.68 -67.39 -28.42
C THR A 5 24.50 -68.20 -28.96
N TRP A 6 23.27 -67.71 -28.76
CA TRP A 6 22.18 -68.06 -29.66
C TRP A 6 21.27 -66.85 -29.90
N THR A 7 21.31 -66.36 -31.12
CA THR A 7 20.41 -65.38 -31.73
C THR A 7 19.06 -66.04 -32.04
N GLY A 8 17.97 -65.44 -31.56
CA GLY A 8 16.60 -65.78 -31.94
C GLY A 8 15.83 -64.53 -32.34
N LEU A 9 15.29 -64.56 -33.57
CA LEU A 9 14.63 -63.50 -34.33
C LEU A 9 13.26 -63.04 -33.76
N LEU A 10 12.95 -61.77 -34.05
CA LEU A 10 11.65 -61.17 -34.41
C LEU A 10 10.43 -61.34 -33.49
N ALA A 11 9.85 -60.21 -33.07
CA ALA A 11 8.51 -59.82 -33.50
C ALA A 11 8.23 -58.37 -33.11
N ALA A 12 7.94 -57.54 -34.11
CA ALA A 12 7.39 -56.21 -33.92
C ALA A 12 5.90 -56.33 -33.57
N THR A 13 5.49 -55.74 -32.46
CA THR A 13 4.08 -55.42 -32.20
C THR A 13 4.01 -53.98 -31.71
N ALA A 14 3.67 -53.08 -32.64
CA ALA A 14 3.23 -51.74 -32.33
C ALA A 14 1.79 -51.79 -31.83
N VAL A 15 1.56 -51.43 -30.57
CA VAL A 15 0.23 -51.09 -30.07
C VAL A 15 0.17 -49.57 -29.93
N LEU A 16 -0.69 -48.96 -30.73
CA LEU A 16 -0.97 -47.53 -30.74
C LEU A 16 -1.59 -47.12 -29.39
N LEU A 17 -0.84 -46.38 -28.58
CA LEU A 17 -1.40 -45.60 -27.47
C LEU A 17 -2.12 -44.38 -28.06
N THR A 18 -3.45 -44.40 -28.03
CA THR A 18 -4.27 -43.22 -28.27
C THR A 18 -4.09 -42.25 -27.09
N GLY A 19 -3.16 -41.30 -27.22
CA GLY A 19 -3.03 -40.18 -26.31
C GLY A 19 -4.20 -39.21 -26.52
N ALA A 20 -5.19 -39.24 -25.63
CA ALA A 20 -6.16 -38.16 -25.53
C ALA A 20 -5.45 -36.95 -24.88
N THR A 21 -4.97 -36.03 -25.71
CA THR A 21 -4.47 -34.74 -25.24
C THR A 21 -5.67 -33.91 -24.77
N LEU A 22 -5.87 -33.83 -23.45
CA LEU A 22 -6.71 -32.78 -22.88
C LEU A 22 -6.07 -31.44 -23.25
N ALA A 23 -6.70 -30.72 -24.18
CA ALA A 23 -6.32 -29.35 -24.48
C ALA A 23 -6.52 -28.51 -23.20
N PRO A 24 -5.56 -27.65 -22.82
CA PRO A 24 -5.81 -26.68 -21.79
C PRO A 24 -6.95 -25.78 -22.28
N ALA A 25 -7.99 -25.61 -21.46
CA ALA A 25 -9.02 -24.61 -21.70
C ALA A 25 -8.36 -23.23 -21.60
N ALA A 26 -7.81 -22.75 -22.72
CA ALA A 26 -7.36 -21.38 -22.86
C ALA A 26 -8.60 -20.50 -23.00
N GLY A 27 -8.69 -19.50 -22.13
CA GLY A 27 -9.66 -18.41 -22.27
C GLY A 27 -10.67 -18.33 -21.13
N ALA A 28 -10.20 -18.15 -19.90
CA ALA A 28 -10.86 -17.12 -19.09
C ALA A 28 -10.61 -15.81 -19.85
N ALA A 29 -11.63 -15.29 -20.53
CA ALA A 29 -11.53 -14.01 -21.19
C ALA A 29 -11.10 -12.98 -20.14
N ASP A 30 -9.92 -12.39 -20.32
CA ASP A 30 -9.52 -11.18 -19.61
C ASP A 30 -10.57 -10.13 -19.94
N THR A 31 -11.53 -9.92 -19.03
CA THR A 31 -12.37 -8.72 -19.06
C THR A 31 -11.41 -7.53 -19.14
N PRO A 32 -11.53 -6.62 -20.11
CA PRO A 32 -10.64 -5.47 -20.21
C PRO A 32 -10.70 -4.69 -18.90
N THR A 33 -9.68 -4.87 -18.06
CA THR A 33 -9.55 -4.07 -16.84
C THR A 33 -9.20 -2.67 -17.32
N ALA A 34 -10.01 -1.68 -16.91
CA ALA A 34 -9.74 -0.28 -17.25
C ALA A 34 -8.26 0.05 -16.97
N PRO A 35 -7.58 0.76 -17.88
CA PRO A 35 -6.16 1.03 -17.72
C PRO A 35 -5.94 1.85 -16.43
N ARG A 36 -5.21 1.27 -15.48
CA ARG A 36 -4.79 1.97 -14.26
C ARG A 36 -3.66 2.94 -14.60
N ALA A 37 -3.75 4.19 -14.18
CA ALA A 37 -2.71 5.20 -14.37
C ALA A 37 -1.70 5.22 -13.21
N ALA A 38 -0.52 5.81 -13.42
CA ALA A 38 0.51 5.92 -12.40
C ALA A 38 0.18 7.03 -11.40
N TYR A 39 0.14 6.69 -10.12
CA TYR A 39 -0.17 7.56 -9.00
C TYR A 39 0.87 7.41 -7.90
N THR A 40 0.98 8.43 -7.05
CA THR A 40 1.66 8.33 -5.77
C THR A 40 0.61 8.32 -4.66
N ARG A 41 0.72 7.36 -3.74
CA ARG A 41 -0.02 7.31 -2.49
C ARG A 41 0.88 7.85 -1.38
N THR A 42 0.44 8.90 -0.70
CA THR A 42 1.08 9.38 0.53
C THR A 42 0.19 9.09 1.72
N GLN A 43 0.73 8.43 2.74
CA GLN A 43 0.07 8.28 4.03
C GLN A 43 0.75 9.18 5.06
N LEU A 44 -0.06 9.92 5.80
CA LEU A 44 0.37 10.76 6.91
C LEU A 44 -0.19 10.24 8.23
N PHE A 45 0.66 10.17 9.25
CA PHE A 45 0.34 9.60 10.55
C PHE A 45 0.38 10.71 11.59
N PHE A 46 -0.79 11.12 12.06
CA PHE A 46 -0.97 12.21 13.01
C PHE A 46 -1.24 11.64 14.40
N GLY A 47 -0.26 11.74 15.31
CA GLY A 47 -0.46 11.47 16.73
C GLY A 47 -1.31 12.56 17.39
N THR A 48 -2.12 12.20 18.38
CA THR A 48 -2.97 13.17 19.08
C THR A 48 -2.43 13.61 20.42
N GLU A 49 -1.58 12.82 21.06
CA GLU A 49 -1.03 13.14 22.39
C GLU A 49 -0.02 14.28 22.28
N ARG A 50 -0.03 15.21 23.23
CA ARG A 50 0.86 16.38 23.22
C ARG A 50 2.07 16.12 24.13
N PRO A 51 3.29 16.49 23.72
CA PRO A 51 4.49 16.28 24.54
C PRO A 51 4.47 17.00 25.90
N ASP A 52 3.66 18.06 26.03
CA ASP A 52 3.47 18.82 27.26
C ASP A 52 2.49 18.15 28.26
N GLY A 53 1.91 17.01 27.89
CA GLY A 53 0.89 16.31 28.69
C GLY A 53 -0.47 17.00 28.68
N GLY A 54 -0.67 17.98 27.79
CA GLY A 54 -1.96 18.63 27.57
C GLY A 54 -3.00 17.66 26.99
N PRO A 55 -4.28 18.07 26.94
CA PRO A 55 -5.33 17.24 26.36
C PRO A 55 -4.99 16.90 24.91
N ALA A 56 -5.14 15.62 24.58
CA ALA A 56 -4.93 15.12 23.23
C ALA A 56 -5.81 15.88 22.23
N VAL A 57 -5.30 16.05 20.99
CA VAL A 57 -6.04 16.64 19.88
C VAL A 57 -7.39 15.95 19.73
N THR A 58 -8.45 16.74 19.81
CA THR A 58 -9.83 16.28 19.67
C THR A 58 -10.16 16.02 18.22
N GLU A 59 -11.22 15.24 17.97
CA GLU A 59 -11.72 15.02 16.62
C GLU A 59 -12.11 16.33 15.93
N GLN A 60 -12.76 17.25 16.65
CA GLN A 60 -13.13 18.55 16.09
C GLN A 60 -11.90 19.37 15.72
N GLU A 61 -10.90 19.47 16.60
CA GLU A 61 -9.66 20.19 16.28
C GLU A 61 -8.92 19.58 15.08
N PHE A 62 -8.94 18.24 14.98
CA PHE A 62 -8.33 17.54 13.85
C PHE A 62 -9.07 17.81 12.55
N GLN A 63 -10.41 17.76 12.55
CA GLN A 63 -11.20 18.08 11.36
C GLN A 63 -11.05 19.54 10.95
N ASP A 64 -11.04 20.48 11.91
CA ASP A 64 -10.75 21.88 11.61
C ASP A 64 -9.37 22.06 10.96
N PHE A 65 -8.37 21.29 11.40
CA PHE A 65 -7.04 21.28 10.75
C PHE A 65 -7.11 20.72 9.33
N VAL A 66 -7.82 19.62 9.11
CA VAL A 66 -8.02 19.05 7.77
C VAL A 66 -8.66 20.07 6.84
N ASP A 67 -9.75 20.69 7.26
CA ASP A 67 -10.51 21.65 6.45
C ASP A 67 -9.71 22.91 6.11
N THR A 68 -8.83 23.34 7.03
CA THR A 68 -8.06 24.59 6.86
C THR A 68 -6.71 24.40 6.21
N GLU A 69 -6.06 23.24 6.38
CA GLU A 69 -4.69 23.02 5.94
C GLU A 69 -4.55 21.89 4.91
N VAL A 70 -5.34 20.82 5.00
CA VAL A 70 -5.18 19.65 4.12
C VAL A 70 -6.04 19.77 2.87
N THR A 71 -7.36 19.94 3.04
CA THR A 71 -8.34 19.99 1.95
C THR A 71 -8.02 21.08 0.92
N PRO A 72 -7.63 22.32 1.29
CA PRO A 72 -7.29 23.34 0.30
C PRO A 72 -6.06 22.99 -0.56
N ARG A 73 -5.16 22.13 -0.07
CA ARG A 73 -3.96 21.68 -0.78
C ARG A 73 -4.20 20.41 -1.60
N PHE A 74 -5.20 19.61 -1.23
CA PHE A 74 -5.61 18.36 -1.89
C PHE A 74 -7.11 18.35 -2.19
N PRO A 75 -7.62 19.28 -3.03
CA PRO A 75 -9.05 19.43 -3.28
C PRO A 75 -9.66 18.26 -4.06
N ASP A 76 -8.83 17.49 -4.78
CA ASP A 76 -9.28 16.34 -5.56
C ASP A 76 -9.69 15.14 -4.67
N GLY A 77 -9.33 15.16 -3.39
CA GLY A 77 -9.78 14.19 -2.40
C GLY A 77 -8.68 13.66 -1.49
N LEU A 78 -9.14 13.10 -0.37
CA LEU A 78 -8.33 12.45 0.66
C LEU A 78 -9.19 11.42 1.39
N THR A 79 -8.56 10.53 2.14
CA THR A 79 -9.25 9.59 3.04
C THR A 79 -8.69 9.75 4.44
N ILE A 80 -9.57 9.77 5.44
CA ILE A 80 -9.20 9.88 6.86
C ILE A 80 -9.61 8.58 7.55
N GLU A 81 -8.70 8.00 8.31
CA GLU A 81 -8.94 6.83 9.14
C GLU A 81 -8.58 7.13 10.60
N GLN A 82 -9.47 6.77 11.52
CA GLN A 82 -9.14 6.76 12.95
C GLN A 82 -8.34 5.49 13.28
N ALA A 83 -7.21 5.66 13.93
CA ALA A 83 -6.33 4.57 14.31
C ALA A 83 -5.88 4.69 15.77
N ARG A 84 -5.23 3.64 16.26
CA ARG A 84 -4.54 3.64 17.55
C ARG A 84 -3.14 3.10 17.37
N GLY A 85 -2.16 3.92 17.72
CA GLY A 85 -0.76 3.57 17.73
C GLY A 85 -0.34 2.96 19.07
N GLN A 86 0.70 2.13 19.04
CA GLN A 86 1.42 1.71 20.23
C GLN A 86 2.91 1.75 19.93
N TYR A 87 3.68 2.41 20.78
CA TYR A 87 5.14 2.45 20.66
C TYR A 87 5.79 2.30 22.03
N ARG A 88 7.05 1.87 22.03
CA ARG A 88 7.85 1.79 23.25
C ARG A 88 8.63 3.09 23.41
N ASP A 89 8.41 3.80 24.50
CA ASP A 89 9.14 5.02 24.81
C ASP A 89 10.59 4.73 25.23
N ARG A 90 11.38 5.79 25.48
CA ARG A 90 12.77 5.66 25.93
C ARG A 90 12.94 5.01 27.31
N HIS A 91 11.86 4.95 28.10
CA HIS A 91 11.82 4.33 29.43
C HIS A 91 11.35 2.87 29.38
N GLY A 92 11.03 2.34 28.20
CA GLY A 92 10.57 0.97 27.99
C GLY A 92 9.06 0.77 28.19
N VAL A 93 8.31 1.84 28.41
CA VAL A 93 6.86 1.83 28.60
C VAL A 93 6.17 1.75 27.23
N ILE A 94 5.13 0.92 27.13
CA ILE A 94 4.29 0.89 25.93
C ILE A 94 3.24 1.99 26.05
N GLU A 95 3.47 3.06 25.30
CA GLU A 95 2.53 4.14 25.11
C GLU A 95 1.44 3.73 24.14
N ARG A 96 0.23 4.21 24.40
CA ARG A 96 -0.97 3.95 23.59
C ARG A 96 -1.58 5.28 23.25
N GLU A 97 -1.60 5.60 21.97
CA GLU A 97 -2.10 6.88 21.51
C GLU A 97 -3.20 6.71 20.48
N ARG A 98 -4.17 7.63 20.50
CA ARG A 98 -5.04 7.80 19.34
C ARG A 98 -4.23 8.48 18.24
N SER A 99 -4.58 8.14 17.00
CA SER A 99 -3.94 8.70 15.84
C SER A 99 -4.93 8.83 14.69
N TYR A 100 -4.67 9.73 13.76
CA TYR A 100 -5.37 9.81 12.49
C TYR A 100 -4.41 9.48 11.35
N LEU A 101 -4.88 8.68 10.40
CA LEU A 101 -4.20 8.47 9.12
C LEU A 101 -4.90 9.29 8.06
N VAL A 102 -4.12 10.06 7.29
CA VAL A 102 -4.62 10.71 6.08
C VAL A 102 -3.93 10.09 4.88
N THR A 103 -4.72 9.51 3.99
CA THR A 103 -4.25 8.97 2.72
C THR A 103 -4.57 9.95 1.59
N LEU A 104 -3.52 10.32 0.85
CA LEU A 104 -3.58 11.17 -0.33
C LEU A 104 -3.20 10.34 -1.56
N LEU A 105 -3.94 10.53 -2.65
CA LEU A 105 -3.69 9.89 -3.94
C LEU A 105 -3.63 10.97 -5.01
N TYR A 106 -2.49 11.12 -5.68
CA TYR A 106 -2.30 12.12 -6.73
C TYR A 106 -1.47 11.56 -7.89
N PRO A 107 -1.63 12.09 -9.13
CA PRO A 107 -0.89 11.60 -10.29
C PRO A 107 0.63 11.64 -10.06
N ALA A 108 1.35 10.60 -10.50
CA ALA A 108 2.80 10.52 -10.29
C ALA A 108 3.56 11.73 -10.88
N GLY A 109 3.03 12.35 -11.94
CA GLY A 109 3.58 13.55 -12.57
C GLY A 109 3.55 14.81 -11.68
N THR A 110 2.71 14.88 -10.66
CA THR A 110 2.59 16.04 -9.76
C THR A 110 3.30 15.82 -8.41
N ALA A 111 3.98 14.68 -8.24
CA ALA A 111 4.52 14.25 -6.95
C ALA A 111 5.47 15.25 -6.28
N LYS A 112 6.22 16.03 -7.06
CA LYS A 112 7.10 17.08 -6.51
C LYS A 112 6.31 18.21 -5.84
N GLN A 113 5.25 18.69 -6.49
CA GLN A 113 4.39 19.76 -5.96
C GLN A 113 3.58 19.24 -4.76
N ALA A 114 2.98 18.06 -4.90
CA ALA A 114 2.27 17.40 -3.80
C ALA A 114 3.19 17.17 -2.60
N GLY A 115 4.44 16.75 -2.83
CA GLY A 115 5.43 16.57 -1.79
C GLY A 115 5.72 17.85 -0.99
N ALA A 116 5.80 19.01 -1.65
CA ALA A 116 5.96 20.30 -0.96
C ALA A 116 4.73 20.65 -0.11
N ALA A 117 3.53 20.44 -0.65
CA ALA A 117 2.28 20.66 0.06
C ALA A 117 2.13 19.73 1.29
N VAL A 118 2.55 18.47 1.17
CA VAL A 118 2.62 17.52 2.29
C VAL A 118 3.55 18.03 3.39
N GLU A 119 4.72 18.56 3.03
CA GLU A 119 5.63 19.11 4.04
C GLU A 119 5.08 20.37 4.72
N ASP A 120 4.31 21.19 4.00
CA ASP A 120 3.60 22.33 4.61
C ASP A 120 2.54 21.87 5.61
N ILE A 121 1.78 20.82 5.28
CA ILE A 121 0.79 20.21 6.18
C ILE A 121 1.47 19.68 7.45
N ARG A 122 2.55 18.90 7.30
CA ARG A 122 3.30 18.34 8.44
C ARG A 122 3.76 19.46 9.39
N ARG A 123 4.44 20.48 8.84
CA ARG A 123 4.86 21.65 9.62
C ARG A 123 3.69 22.43 10.23
N GLY A 124 2.56 22.51 9.52
CA GLY A 124 1.34 23.14 10.02
C GLY A 124 0.80 22.44 11.26
N TYR A 125 0.76 21.11 11.22
CA TYR A 125 0.32 20.29 12.35
C TYR A 125 1.27 20.43 13.55
N ASP A 126 2.58 20.29 13.30
CA ASP A 126 3.61 20.42 14.34
C ASP A 126 3.51 21.77 15.04
N ARG A 127 3.35 22.87 14.30
CA ARG A 127 3.18 24.21 14.90
C ARG A 127 1.86 24.35 15.67
N ARG A 128 0.75 23.87 15.11
CA ARG A 128 -0.59 24.07 15.70
C ARG A 128 -0.80 23.26 16.97
N PHE A 129 -0.26 22.04 17.02
CA PHE A 129 -0.52 21.09 18.12
C PHE A 129 0.75 20.70 18.90
N GLN A 130 1.88 21.35 18.62
CA GLN A 130 3.17 21.14 19.29
C GLN A 130 3.64 19.68 19.22
N GLN A 131 3.41 19.04 18.07
CA GLN A 131 3.84 17.67 17.82
C GLN A 131 5.33 17.62 17.49
N GLU A 132 5.98 16.49 17.83
CA GLU A 132 7.38 16.28 17.47
C GLU A 132 7.55 16.02 15.97
N SER A 133 6.61 15.26 15.39
CA SER A 133 6.55 15.00 13.96
C SER A 133 5.21 14.38 13.56
N VAL A 134 4.90 14.51 12.27
CA VAL A 134 3.91 13.69 11.58
C VAL A 134 4.66 12.58 10.83
N GLY A 135 4.20 11.34 10.85
CA GLY A 135 4.80 10.27 10.04
C GLY A 135 4.44 10.44 8.55
N ARG A 136 5.32 10.04 7.62
CA ARG A 136 5.02 10.04 6.17
C ARG A 136 5.54 8.77 5.52
N VAL A 137 4.71 8.16 4.69
CA VAL A 137 5.09 7.07 3.79
C VAL A 137 4.60 7.42 2.39
N ASP A 138 5.49 7.31 1.40
CA ASP A 138 5.16 7.49 0.00
C ASP A 138 5.32 6.17 -0.76
N GLU A 139 4.36 5.85 -1.60
CA GLU A 139 4.37 4.63 -2.41
C GLU A 139 3.91 4.92 -3.83
N GLN A 140 4.60 4.33 -4.81
CA GLN A 140 4.17 4.39 -6.21
C GLN A 140 3.15 3.29 -6.48
N VAL A 141 1.98 3.67 -6.97
CA VAL A 141 0.83 2.79 -7.17
C VAL A 141 0.22 2.97 -8.55
N ARG A 142 -0.64 2.03 -8.95
CA ARG A 142 -1.47 2.14 -10.15
C ARG A 142 -2.94 2.23 -9.72
N ALA A 143 -3.62 3.31 -10.07
CA ALA A 143 -5.00 3.58 -9.65
C ALA A 143 -5.92 3.85 -10.84
N SER A 144 -7.22 3.63 -10.64
CA SER A 144 -8.33 3.97 -11.55
C SER A 144 -9.51 4.41 -10.69
N PHE A 145 -10.22 5.44 -11.13
CA PHE A 145 -11.36 6.04 -10.42
C PHE A 145 -12.57 6.11 -11.35
#